data_AF-G7KGI5-F1
#
_entry.id   AF-G7KGI5-F1
#
_cell.length_a   1.000
_cell.length_b   1.000
_cell.length_c   1.000
_cell.angle_alpha   90.00
_cell.angle_beta   90.00
_cell.angle_gamma   90.00
#
_symmetry.space_group_name_H-M   'P 1'
#
loop_
_entity.id
_entity.type
_entity.pdbx_description
1 polymer ?
#
loop_
_entity_poly.entity_id
_entity_poly.type
_entity_poly.pdbx_seq_one_letter_code
_entity_poly.pdbx_strand_id
1 'polypeptide(L)'
;MATQPEFEHPKKAFGWAARDPSGVLSTFNFSRRETGEKDVAFKVLYCGICHTDLHMAKNGWGTSTYPLVPGKHEIVGVVTLDGIIDTISADHSLLPLIDLLKSHGKLVLVGAPEKPLELPAWPLLVGRKMVAGSGMGGMKETQEMIDFAAKHNVQPDIEVIPMDYVNTAMERVHKSDVKYRFVIDIRNTLKTSP
;
A
#
# COMPACT_ATOMS: atom_id res chain seq x y z
N MET A 1 -9.83 -31.76 -5.72
CA MET A 1 -10.19 -30.86 -6.85
C MET A 1 -10.38 -29.48 -6.26
N ALA A 2 -9.57 -28.49 -6.65
CA ALA A 2 -9.71 -27.14 -6.10
C ALA A 2 -11.05 -26.55 -6.55
N THR A 3 -11.91 -26.21 -5.59
CA THR A 3 -13.18 -25.51 -5.85
C THR A 3 -12.89 -24.19 -6.54
N GLN A 4 -13.63 -23.88 -7.60
CA GLN A 4 -13.48 -22.60 -8.29
C GLN A 4 -13.78 -21.45 -7.29
N PRO A 5 -12.98 -20.36 -7.27
CA PRO A 5 -13.12 -19.26 -6.30
C PRO A 5 -14.50 -18.59 -6.31
N GLU A 6 -15.25 -18.74 -7.42
CA GLU A 6 -16.61 -18.24 -7.60
C GLU A 6 -17.66 -18.98 -6.75
N PHE A 7 -17.42 -20.24 -6.39
CA PHE A 7 -18.38 -21.11 -5.69
C PHE A 7 -17.92 -21.52 -4.28
N GLU A 8 -16.81 -20.97 -3.81
CA GLU A 8 -16.25 -21.29 -2.49
C GLU A 8 -17.14 -20.80 -1.34
N HIS A 9 -17.89 -19.73 -1.57
CA HIS A 9 -18.72 -19.07 -0.57
C HIS A 9 -20.06 -18.56 -1.13
N PRO A 10 -21.06 -18.29 -0.27
CA PRO A 10 -22.42 -17.95 -0.73
C PRO A 10 -22.57 -16.55 -1.33
N LYS A 11 -21.73 -15.56 -0.97
CA LYS A 11 -21.86 -14.19 -1.51
C LYS A 11 -20.98 -14.01 -2.73
N LYS A 12 -21.59 -13.79 -3.89
CA LYS A 12 -20.86 -13.42 -5.11
C LYS A 12 -20.19 -12.06 -4.93
N ALA A 13 -18.94 -11.96 -5.39
CA ALA A 13 -18.13 -10.76 -5.37
C ALA A 13 -17.40 -10.62 -6.71
N PHE A 14 -17.11 -9.37 -7.06
CA PHE A 14 -16.46 -9.04 -8.32
C PHE A 14 -15.33 -8.07 -8.06
N GLY A 15 -14.23 -8.22 -8.78
CA GLY A 15 -13.06 -7.36 -8.70
C GLY A 15 -12.10 -7.60 -9.85
N TRP A 16 -10.93 -7.00 -9.76
CA TRP A 16 -9.85 -7.23 -10.70
C TRP A 16 -8.71 -7.93 -9.98
N ALA A 17 -8.12 -8.95 -10.59
CA ALA A 17 -7.06 -9.74 -10.01
C ALA A 17 -5.91 -9.92 -11.01
N ALA A 18 -4.68 -9.95 -10.48
CA ALA A 18 -3.52 -10.42 -11.22
C ALA A 18 -3.54 -11.95 -11.21
N ARG A 19 -3.34 -12.57 -12.38
CA ARG A 19 -3.33 -14.04 -12.54
C ARG A 19 -1.93 -14.63 -12.65
N ASP A 20 -0.95 -13.78 -12.94
CA ASP A 20 0.43 -14.15 -13.17
C ASP A 20 1.37 -12.96 -12.84
N PRO A 21 2.70 -13.19 -12.76
CA PRO A 21 3.68 -12.16 -12.39
C PRO A 21 3.83 -11.00 -13.37
N SER A 22 3.11 -10.98 -14.51
CA SER A 22 3.06 -9.79 -15.37
C SER A 22 2.44 -8.59 -14.64
N GLY A 23 1.66 -8.83 -13.58
CA GLY A 23 0.97 -7.79 -12.84
C GLY A 23 -0.23 -7.19 -13.60
N VAL A 24 -0.63 -7.78 -14.73
CA VAL A 24 -1.80 -7.33 -15.49
C VAL A 24 -3.07 -7.69 -14.74
N LEU A 25 -3.85 -6.66 -14.39
CA LEU A 25 -5.13 -6.83 -13.71
C LEU A 25 -6.22 -7.10 -14.74
N SER A 26 -7.01 -8.15 -14.47
CA SER A 26 -8.14 -8.57 -15.29
C SER A 26 -9.36 -8.84 -14.42
N THR A 27 -10.55 -8.74 -15.01
CA THR A 27 -11.81 -9.04 -14.31
C THR A 27 -11.79 -10.44 -13.70
N PHE A 28 -12.24 -10.53 -12.46
CA PHE A 28 -12.25 -11.75 -11.67
C PHE A 28 -13.49 -11.80 -10.80
N ASN A 29 -14.32 -12.83 -11.02
CA ASN A 29 -15.41 -13.16 -10.12
C ASN A 29 -14.86 -14.08 -9.02
N PHE A 30 -15.33 -13.85 -7.80
CA PHE A 30 -15.01 -14.69 -6.66
C PHE A 30 -16.17 -14.66 -5.68
N SER A 31 -16.02 -15.36 -4.56
CA SER A 31 -17.04 -15.40 -3.54
C SER A 31 -16.50 -14.98 -2.17
N ARG A 32 -17.39 -14.50 -1.31
CA ARG A 32 -17.13 -14.08 0.07
C ARG A 32 -18.06 -14.83 1.02
N ARG A 33 -17.54 -15.14 2.21
CA ARG A 33 -18.31 -15.80 3.27
C ARG A 33 -19.57 -15.00 3.62
N GLU A 34 -20.54 -15.68 4.21
CA GLU A 34 -21.70 -15.03 4.80
C GLU A 34 -21.29 -14.14 5.97
N THR A 35 -22.07 -13.10 6.24
CA THR A 35 -21.76 -12.15 7.31
C THR A 35 -22.13 -12.79 8.65
N GLY A 36 -21.13 -13.27 9.39
CA GLY A 36 -21.34 -13.76 10.76
C GLY A 36 -21.60 -12.62 11.75
N GLU A 37 -21.90 -12.96 13.00
CA GLU A 37 -22.27 -12.00 14.06
C GLU A 37 -21.20 -10.96 14.39
N LYS A 38 -19.92 -11.25 14.07
CA LYS A 38 -18.77 -10.35 14.29
C LYS A 38 -18.21 -9.78 12.98
N ASP A 39 -18.83 -10.09 11.84
CA ASP A 39 -18.36 -9.62 10.54
C ASP A 39 -19.09 -8.33 10.16
N VAL A 40 -18.35 -7.40 9.54
CA VAL A 40 -18.93 -6.19 8.94
C VAL A 40 -18.80 -6.31 7.43
N ALA A 41 -19.93 -6.42 6.74
CA ALA A 41 -19.97 -6.30 5.29
C ALA A 41 -20.23 -4.84 4.92
N PHE A 42 -19.35 -4.25 4.11
CA PHE A 42 -19.49 -2.90 3.62
C PHE A 42 -19.26 -2.85 2.11
N LYS A 43 -19.92 -1.90 1.44
CA LYS A 43 -19.72 -1.64 0.01
C LYS A 43 -18.47 -0.79 -0.15
N VAL A 44 -17.49 -1.28 -0.92
CA VAL A 44 -16.29 -0.50 -1.24
C VAL A 44 -16.67 0.64 -2.18
N LEU A 45 -16.33 1.87 -1.81
CA LEU A 45 -16.61 3.07 -2.61
C LEU A 45 -15.36 3.52 -3.37
N TYR A 46 -14.22 3.52 -2.68
CA TYR A 46 -12.93 3.95 -3.19
C TYR A 46 -11.83 3.00 -2.72
N CYS A 47 -10.80 2.83 -3.54
CA CYS A 47 -9.61 2.05 -3.22
C CYS A 47 -8.38 2.78 -3.75
N GLY A 48 -7.40 3.09 -2.90
CA GLY A 48 -6.16 3.72 -3.35
C GLY A 48 -5.16 2.69 -3.91
N ILE A 49 -4.26 3.17 -4.77
CA ILE A 49 -3.20 2.36 -5.38
C ILE A 49 -1.85 2.74 -4.78
N CYS A 50 -1.13 1.73 -4.27
CA CYS A 50 0.19 1.88 -3.64
C CYS A 50 1.31 1.20 -4.43
N HIS A 51 2.56 1.54 -4.11
CA HIS A 51 3.75 0.85 -4.62
C HIS A 51 3.84 -0.60 -4.12
N THR A 52 3.34 -0.89 -2.92
CA THR A 52 3.27 -2.26 -2.38
C THR A 52 2.31 -3.13 -3.21
N ASP A 53 1.25 -2.56 -3.79
CA ASP A 53 0.37 -3.29 -4.71
C ASP A 53 1.09 -3.71 -5.98
N LEU A 54 2.02 -2.88 -6.47
CA LEU A 54 2.86 -3.21 -7.62
C LEU A 54 3.85 -4.34 -7.30
N HIS A 55 4.55 -4.28 -6.16
CA HIS A 55 5.47 -5.35 -5.76
C HIS A 55 4.75 -6.68 -5.56
N MET A 56 3.55 -6.67 -4.97
CA MET A 56 2.75 -7.88 -4.79
C MET A 56 2.19 -8.39 -6.13
N ALA A 57 1.76 -7.51 -7.04
CA ALA A 57 1.26 -7.91 -8.36
C ALA A 57 2.35 -8.47 -9.28
N LYS A 58 3.60 -7.97 -9.17
CA LYS A 58 4.75 -8.44 -9.95
C LYS A 58 5.60 -9.49 -9.23
N ASN A 59 5.18 -9.91 -8.04
CA ASN A 59 5.92 -10.84 -7.18
C ASN A 59 7.36 -10.41 -6.84
N GLY A 60 7.61 -9.11 -6.66
CA GLY A 60 8.94 -8.57 -6.35
C GLY A 60 9.57 -9.15 -5.08
N TRP A 61 8.76 -9.58 -4.11
CA TRP A 61 9.22 -10.20 -2.86
C TRP A 61 9.20 -11.73 -2.86
N GLY A 62 8.77 -12.37 -3.95
CA GLY A 62 8.75 -13.83 -4.07
C GLY A 62 7.70 -14.57 -3.21
N THR A 63 6.84 -13.86 -2.48
CA THR A 63 5.84 -14.42 -1.55
C THR A 63 4.41 -14.41 -2.09
N SER A 64 4.20 -13.98 -3.33
CA SER A 64 2.85 -13.73 -3.86
C SER A 64 2.17 -15.02 -4.28
N THR A 65 0.94 -15.24 -3.79
CA THR A 65 0.09 -16.37 -4.18
C THR A 65 -1.02 -15.87 -5.10
N TYR A 66 -1.14 -16.46 -6.29
CA TYR A 66 -2.12 -16.06 -7.30
C TYR A 66 -3.39 -16.94 -7.24
N PRO A 67 -4.59 -16.39 -7.49
CA PRO A 67 -4.91 -15.01 -7.93
C PRO A 67 -4.91 -13.98 -6.79
N LEU A 68 -4.29 -12.81 -7.01
CA LEU A 68 -4.13 -11.74 -6.02
C LEU A 68 -5.00 -10.51 -6.36
N VAL A 69 -5.75 -10.01 -5.36
CA VAL A 69 -6.50 -8.74 -5.44
C VAL A 69 -5.78 -7.66 -4.61
N PRO A 70 -5.09 -6.69 -5.24
CA PRO A 70 -4.35 -5.62 -4.55
C PRO A 70 -5.27 -4.51 -3.97
N GLY A 71 -4.73 -3.65 -3.09
CA GLY A 71 -5.37 -2.40 -2.62
C GLY A 71 -5.79 -2.34 -1.14
N LYS A 72 -5.03 -2.91 -0.19
CA LYS A 72 -5.51 -3.11 1.21
C LYS A 72 -4.70 -2.47 2.36
N HIS A 73 -3.59 -1.78 2.13
CA HIS A 73 -2.61 -1.54 3.21
C HIS A 73 -2.07 -0.11 3.36
N GLU A 74 -2.76 0.90 2.84
CA GLU A 74 -2.10 2.20 2.60
C GLU A 74 -2.20 3.21 3.76
N ILE A 75 -1.05 3.77 4.18
CA ILE A 75 -0.90 4.90 5.13
C ILE A 75 0.25 5.80 4.62
N VAL A 76 0.19 7.13 4.80
CA VAL A 76 1.26 8.10 4.45
C VAL A 76 1.43 9.11 5.59
N GLY A 77 2.67 9.54 5.88
CA GLY A 77 2.98 10.63 6.82
C GLY A 77 4.39 11.22 6.62
N VAL A 78 4.58 12.48 6.97
CA VAL A 78 5.86 13.20 6.99
C VAL A 78 6.05 13.84 8.36
N VAL A 79 7.22 13.67 8.99
CA VAL A 79 7.57 14.28 10.29
C VAL A 79 8.76 15.22 10.14
N THR A 80 8.70 16.35 10.84
CA THR A 80 9.66 17.45 10.84
C THR A 80 10.98 17.14 11.55
N LEU A 81 12.10 17.33 10.82
CA LEU A 81 13.49 17.72 11.17
C LEU A 81 14.26 17.13 12.38
N ASP A 82 13.62 16.43 13.32
CA ASP A 82 14.28 15.65 14.39
C ASP A 82 14.34 14.14 14.04
N GLY A 83 13.59 13.75 13.02
CA GLY A 83 13.64 12.44 12.42
C GLY A 83 13.31 12.49 10.94
N ILE A 84 13.77 11.48 10.21
CA ILE A 84 13.48 11.29 8.78
C ILE A 84 12.58 10.07 8.66
N ILE A 85 11.49 10.21 7.91
CA ILE A 85 10.67 9.08 7.47
C ILE A 85 11.10 8.73 6.07
N ASP A 86 11.71 7.56 5.92
CA ASP A 86 12.11 7.05 4.63
C ASP A 86 11.00 6.15 4.07
N THR A 87 10.40 6.65 2.99
CA THR A 87 9.31 5.98 2.26
C THR A 87 9.78 5.41 0.93
N ILE A 88 11.09 5.37 0.66
CA ILE A 88 11.61 4.97 -0.65
C ILE A 88 11.46 3.45 -0.82
N SER A 89 10.68 3.05 -1.83
CA SER A 89 10.43 1.63 -2.17
C SER A 89 11.46 1.02 -3.13
N ALA A 90 12.55 1.75 -3.43
CA ALA A 90 13.60 1.36 -4.36
C ALA A 90 14.97 1.28 -3.67
N ASP A 91 15.93 0.65 -4.34
CA ASP A 91 17.32 0.58 -3.88
C ASP A 91 17.91 1.99 -3.75
N HIS A 92 18.32 2.36 -2.54
CA HIS A 92 18.96 3.65 -2.27
C HIS A 92 19.92 3.54 -1.07
N SER A 93 20.85 4.50 -0.97
CA SER A 93 21.82 4.52 0.14
C SER A 93 21.27 5.29 1.34
N LEU A 94 21.45 4.72 2.53
CA LEU A 94 21.08 5.38 3.79
C LEU A 94 22.10 6.43 4.26
N LEU A 95 23.32 6.41 3.72
CA LEU A 95 24.41 7.32 4.13
C LEU A 95 24.01 8.80 4.10
N PRO A 96 23.45 9.34 2.99
CA PRO A 96 23.07 10.75 2.93
C PRO A 96 21.96 11.10 3.92
N LEU A 97 21.01 10.19 4.15
CA LEU A 97 19.91 10.39 5.10
C LEU A 97 20.45 10.42 6.53
N ILE A 98 21.36 9.50 6.86
CA ILE A 98 21.99 9.45 8.17
C ILE A 98 22.83 10.70 8.41
N ASP A 99 23.57 11.20 7.42
CA ASP A 99 24.38 12.42 7.58
C ASP A 99 23.54 13.68 7.79
N LEU A 100 22.35 13.76 7.16
CA LEU A 100 21.39 14.84 7.37
C LEU A 100 20.78 14.85 8.78
N LEU A 101 20.78 13.72 9.49
CA LEU A 101 20.24 13.67 10.85
C LEU A 101 21.15 14.40 11.84
N LYS A 102 20.51 15.15 12.74
CA LYS A 102 21.16 15.71 13.93
C LYS A 102 21.64 14.59 14.88
N SER A 103 22.49 14.94 15.84
CA SER A 103 22.83 14.04 16.94
C SER A 103 21.55 13.58 17.65
N HIS A 104 21.42 12.29 17.96
CA HIS A 104 20.19 11.66 18.49
C HIS A 104 18.98 11.63 17.53
N GLY A 105 19.18 11.93 16.24
CA GLY A 105 18.12 11.85 15.23
C GLY A 105 17.64 10.41 14.98
N LYS A 106 16.37 10.30 14.58
CA LYS A 106 15.71 9.02 14.29
C LYS A 106 15.42 8.87 12.80
N LEU A 107 15.92 7.83 12.18
CA LEU A 107 15.51 7.38 10.85
C LEU A 107 14.45 6.30 11.00
N VAL A 108 13.26 6.52 10.45
CA VAL A 108 12.18 5.53 10.44
C VAL A 108 12.00 5.02 9.01
N LEU A 109 12.32 3.74 8.81
CA LEU A 109 12.14 3.04 7.55
C LEU A 109 10.69 2.53 7.47
N VAL A 110 9.97 3.03 6.48
CA VAL A 110 8.61 2.59 6.11
C VAL A 110 8.60 2.03 4.68
N GLY A 111 9.53 2.49 3.83
CA GLY A 111 9.77 1.93 2.51
C GLY A 111 10.20 0.46 2.56
N ALA A 112 9.76 -0.31 1.57
CA ALA A 112 10.06 -1.74 1.45
C ALA A 112 10.83 -2.01 0.15
N PRO A 113 12.17 -1.84 0.13
CA PRO A 113 12.99 -2.18 -1.03
C PRO A 113 13.11 -3.69 -1.23
N GLU A 114 13.42 -4.12 -2.45
CA GLU A 114 13.61 -5.54 -2.78
C GLU A 114 14.98 -6.07 -2.32
N LYS A 115 16.01 -5.21 -2.28
CA LYS A 115 17.34 -5.57 -1.80
C LYS A 115 17.59 -5.09 -0.37
N PRO A 116 18.41 -5.81 0.41
CA PRO A 116 18.85 -5.36 1.73
C PRO A 116 19.59 -4.02 1.63
N LEU A 117 19.24 -3.08 2.51
CA LEU A 117 19.93 -1.79 2.61
C LEU A 117 21.26 -1.93 3.35
N GLU A 118 22.30 -1.27 2.84
CA GLU A 118 23.59 -1.20 3.54
C GLU A 118 23.54 -0.17 4.68
N LEU A 119 23.87 -0.62 5.89
CA LEU A 119 23.81 0.22 7.09
C LEU A 119 25.22 0.61 7.56
N PRO A 120 25.63 1.89 7.43
CA PRO A 120 26.93 2.35 7.89
C PRO A 120 26.94 2.50 9.42
N ALA A 121 27.78 1.73 10.12
CA ALA A 121 27.82 1.75 11.59
C ALA A 121 28.46 3.03 12.17
N TRP A 122 29.47 3.60 11.49
CA TRP A 122 30.26 4.71 12.03
C TRP A 122 29.44 6.01 12.25
N PRO A 123 28.63 6.49 11.28
CA PRO A 123 27.78 7.67 11.49
C PRO A 123 26.72 7.48 12.59
N LEU A 124 26.24 6.24 12.79
CA LEU A 124 25.30 5.91 13.86
C LEU A 124 25.95 6.01 15.25
N LEU A 125 27.17 5.49 15.38
CA LEU A 125 27.94 5.52 16.63
C LEU A 125 28.34 6.94 17.03
N VAL A 126 28.91 7.71 16.11
CA VAL A 126 29.36 9.09 16.37
C VAL A 126 28.17 10.01 16.66
N GLY A 127 27.06 9.85 15.94
CA GLY A 127 25.87 10.69 16.08
C GLY A 127 24.87 10.23 17.15
N ARG A 128 25.06 9.06 17.77
CA ARG A 128 24.05 8.37 18.61
C ARG A 128 22.67 8.31 17.94
N LYS A 129 22.66 8.04 16.63
CA LYS A 129 21.45 8.05 15.77
C LYS A 129 20.76 6.69 15.84
N MET A 130 19.44 6.68 15.64
CA MET A 130 18.63 5.46 15.65
C MET A 130 18.05 5.19 14.27
N VAL A 131 18.03 3.92 13.87
CA VAL A 131 17.28 3.43 12.70
C VAL A 131 16.23 2.45 13.19
N ALA A 132 14.97 2.70 12.85
CA ALA A 132 13.84 1.89 13.26
C ALA A 132 12.98 1.53 12.04
N GLY A 133 12.44 0.31 12.00
CA GLY A 133 11.41 -0.07 11.03
C GLY A 133 10.02 0.12 11.63
N SER A 134 9.08 0.64 10.85
CA SER A 134 7.67 0.72 11.22
C SER A 134 6.81 0.20 10.08
N GLY A 135 6.17 -0.94 10.30
CA GLY A 135 5.27 -1.57 9.34
C GLY A 135 3.86 -1.65 9.91
N MET A 136 2.93 -0.94 9.27
CA MET A 136 1.52 -0.85 9.68
C MET A 136 1.31 -0.26 11.09
N GLY A 137 0.07 0.08 11.41
CA GLY A 137 -0.34 0.58 12.73
C GLY A 137 -1.44 -0.29 13.35
N GLY A 138 -1.57 -0.24 14.68
CA GLY A 138 -2.65 -0.95 15.38
C GLY A 138 -4.04 -0.37 15.06
N MET A 139 -5.11 -1.14 15.29
CA MET A 139 -6.49 -0.68 15.03
C MET A 139 -6.84 0.57 15.83
N LYS A 140 -6.42 0.65 17.10
CA LYS A 140 -6.67 1.81 17.97
C LYS A 140 -5.95 3.06 17.46
N GLU A 141 -4.67 2.92 17.09
CA GLU A 141 -3.86 4.00 16.53
C GLU A 141 -4.43 4.48 15.18
N THR A 142 -4.94 3.56 14.37
CA THR A 142 -5.59 3.89 13.10
C THR A 142 -6.85 4.75 13.32
N GLN A 143 -7.66 4.45 14.33
CA GLN A 143 -8.82 5.27 14.67
C GLN A 143 -8.40 6.67 15.13
N GLU A 144 -7.41 6.76 16.03
CA GLU A 144 -6.87 8.04 16.52
C GLU A 144 -6.31 8.89 15.38
N MET A 145 -5.61 8.26 14.43
CA MET A 145 -5.07 8.92 13.23
C MET A 145 -6.18 9.49 12.34
N ILE A 146 -7.23 8.71 12.05
CA ILE A 146 -8.36 9.17 11.23
C ILE A 146 -9.10 10.32 11.91
N ASP A 147 -9.34 10.21 13.21
CA ASP A 147 -10.01 11.25 13.99
C ASP A 147 -9.18 12.55 14.02
N PHE A 148 -7.85 12.42 14.11
CA PHE A 148 -6.93 13.55 14.02
C PHE A 148 -6.94 14.19 12.63
N ALA A 149 -6.85 13.39 11.57
CA ALA A 149 -6.90 13.86 10.19
C ALA A 149 -8.19 14.64 9.91
N ALA A 150 -9.33 14.14 10.39
CA ALA A 150 -10.62 14.80 10.28
C ALA A 150 -10.67 16.15 11.03
N LYS A 151 -10.09 16.24 12.22
CA LYS A 151 -10.06 17.48 13.02
C LYS A 151 -9.16 18.56 12.40
N HIS A 152 -8.06 18.16 11.77
CA HIS A 152 -7.04 19.06 11.25
C HIS A 152 -7.10 19.27 9.73
N ASN A 153 -8.15 18.77 9.06
CA ASN A 153 -8.31 18.82 7.61
C ASN A 153 -7.09 18.30 6.85
N VAL A 154 -6.46 17.24 7.36
CA VAL A 154 -5.37 16.57 6.66
C VAL A 154 -5.99 15.68 5.59
N GLN A 155 -5.91 16.14 4.34
CA GLN A 155 -6.46 15.43 3.19
C GLN A 155 -5.34 15.01 2.25
N PRO A 156 -5.39 13.79 1.68
CA PRO A 156 -4.48 13.40 0.64
C PRO A 156 -4.83 14.12 -0.67
N ASP A 157 -3.80 14.50 -1.43
CA ASP A 157 -3.97 14.96 -2.81
C ASP A 157 -4.19 13.74 -3.71
N ILE A 158 -5.42 13.63 -4.23
CA ILE A 158 -5.88 12.44 -4.96
C ILE A 158 -6.19 12.73 -6.43
N GLU A 159 -5.84 11.77 -7.28
CA GLU A 159 -6.31 11.66 -8.66
C GLU A 159 -7.31 10.49 -8.72
N VAL A 160 -8.59 10.80 -8.91
CA VAL A 160 -9.64 9.78 -9.00
C VAL A 160 -9.64 9.16 -10.40
N ILE A 161 -9.54 7.84 -10.47
CA ILE A 161 -9.46 7.09 -11.74
C ILE A 161 -10.57 6.04 -11.85
N PRO A 162 -11.03 5.75 -13.08
CA PRO A 162 -11.95 4.64 -13.31
C PRO A 162 -11.24 3.29 -13.25
N MET A 163 -11.99 2.23 -12.95
CA MET A 163 -11.46 0.85 -12.86
C MET A 163 -10.78 0.39 -14.16
N ASP A 164 -11.32 0.77 -15.32
CA ASP A 164 -10.76 0.40 -16.64
C ASP A 164 -9.35 0.98 -16.87
N TYR A 165 -8.99 2.05 -16.15
CA TYR A 165 -7.69 2.73 -16.24
C TYR A 165 -6.63 2.15 -15.29
N VAL A 166 -6.98 1.14 -14.48
CA VAL A 166 -6.09 0.62 -13.42
C VAL A 166 -4.74 0.13 -13.95
N ASN A 167 -4.70 -0.56 -15.09
CA ASN A 167 -3.44 -1.04 -15.67
C ASN A 167 -2.51 0.12 -16.10
N THR A 168 -3.09 1.22 -16.60
CA THR A 168 -2.31 2.41 -16.95
C THR A 168 -1.85 3.15 -15.69
N ALA A 169 -2.69 3.19 -14.67
CA ALA A 169 -2.33 3.75 -13.37
C ALA A 169 -1.18 2.98 -12.71
N MET A 170 -1.16 1.65 -12.79
CA MET A 170 -0.05 0.82 -12.28
C MET A 170 1.29 1.16 -12.97
N GLU A 171 1.27 1.37 -14.28
CA GLU A 171 2.46 1.81 -15.04
C GLU A 171 2.89 3.24 -14.69
N ARG A 172 1.94 4.16 -14.46
CA ARG A 172 2.22 5.52 -14.00
C ARG A 172 2.80 5.55 -12.59
N VAL A 173 2.29 4.71 -11.67
CA VAL A 173 2.86 4.55 -10.33
C VAL A 173 4.29 4.04 -10.41
N HIS A 174 4.58 3.06 -11.28
CA HIS A 174 5.94 2.59 -11.49
C HIS A 174 6.89 3.70 -11.97
N LYS A 175 6.40 4.63 -12.80
CA LYS A 175 7.14 5.80 -13.28
C LYS A 175 7.14 6.99 -12.32
N SER A 176 6.51 6.87 -11.15
CA SER A 176 6.29 7.98 -10.20
C SER A 176 5.58 9.21 -10.82
N ASP A 177 4.77 9.00 -11.86
CA ASP A 177 4.04 10.04 -12.59
C ASP A 177 2.62 10.23 -12.02
N VAL A 178 2.54 10.64 -10.76
CA VAL A 178 1.29 10.86 -10.03
C VAL A 178 1.41 12.05 -9.06
N LYS A 179 0.32 12.83 -8.90
CA LYS A 179 0.20 13.93 -7.93
C LYS A 179 -0.98 13.69 -6.98
N TYR A 180 -0.83 13.18 -5.76
CA TYR A 180 0.26 12.37 -5.18
C TYR A 180 -0.19 10.91 -4.98
N ARG A 181 -1.48 10.61 -5.25
CA ARG A 181 -2.05 9.28 -5.08
C ARG A 181 -3.19 9.02 -6.04
N PHE A 182 -3.29 7.81 -6.58
CA PHE A 182 -4.47 7.37 -7.33
C PHE A 182 -5.52 6.78 -6.41
N VAL A 183 -6.78 7.10 -6.68
CA VAL A 183 -7.94 6.52 -6.00
C VAL A 183 -8.90 5.98 -7.05
N ILE A 184 -9.18 4.69 -7.03
CA ILE A 184 -10.12 4.03 -7.93
C ILE A 184 -11.55 4.32 -7.47
N ASP A 185 -12.38 4.88 -8.33
CA ASP A 185 -13.82 5.03 -8.10
C ASP A 185 -14.55 3.72 -8.37
N ILE A 186 -14.66 2.88 -7.34
CA ILE A 186 -15.28 1.56 -7.45
C ILE A 186 -16.80 1.68 -7.62
N ARG A 187 -17.44 2.64 -6.95
CA ARG A 187 -18.90 2.76 -6.96
C ARG A 187 -19.46 3.03 -8.35
N ASN A 188 -18.83 3.95 -9.07
CA ASN A 188 -19.40 4.46 -10.32
C ASN A 188 -18.85 3.73 -11.55
N THR A 189 -17.66 3.13 -11.45
CA THR A 189 -16.94 2.60 -12.62
C THR A 189 -16.80 1.09 -12.62
N LEU A 190 -17.01 0.42 -11.49
CA LEU A 190 -17.11 -1.04 -11.47
C LEU A 190 -18.46 -1.46 -12.05
N LYS A 191 -18.48 -1.84 -13.33
CA LYS A 191 -19.63 -2.51 -13.93
C LYS A 191 -19.83 -3.83 -13.21
N THR A 192 -20.83 -3.90 -12.34
CA THR A 192 -21.38 -5.18 -11.89
C THR A 192 -21.81 -5.93 -13.13
N SER A 193 -21.29 -7.13 -13.35
CA SER A 193 -21.80 -8.04 -14.37
C SER A 193 -23.33 -8.14 -14.24
N PRO A 194 -24.07 -8.21 -15.36
CA PRO A 194 -25.53 -8.42 -15.34
C PRO A 194 -25.92 -9.71 -14.61
#